data_AF-A0A2Z5PF17-F1
#
_entry.id   AF-A0A2Z5PF17-F1
#
_cell.length_a   1.000
_cell.length_b   1.000
_cell.length_c   1.000
_cell.angle_alpha   90.00
_cell.angle_beta   90.00
_cell.angle_gamma   90.00
#
_symmetry.space_group_name_H-M   'P 1'
#
loop_
_entity.id
_entity.type
_entity.pdbx_description
1 polymer ?
#
loop_
_entity_poly.entity_id
_entity_poly.type
_entity_poly.pdbx_seq_one_letter_code
_entity_poly.pdbx_strand_id
1 'polypeptide(L)'
;MLHGKEENLKKLLNFVKNDEKVIFLPNNLKNDLKFLVENGISDEKEITVLENLSYSNERIIIDKISNLVKNDYSYLLVCIIN
;
A
#
# COMPACT_ATOMS: atom_id res chain seq x y z
N MET A 1 -12.27 4.09 -5.45
CA MET A 1 -10.98 3.51 -5.85
C MET A 1 -9.94 4.62 -5.83
N LEU A 2 -8.89 4.49 -5.02
CA LEU A 2 -7.83 5.49 -4.88
C LEU A 2 -6.77 5.22 -5.95
N HIS A 3 -6.61 6.14 -6.90
CA HIS A 3 -5.65 6.02 -8.01
C HIS A 3 -5.16 7.42 -8.46
N GLY A 4 -3.86 7.62 -8.66
CA GLY A 4 -3.39 8.68 -9.57
C GLY A 4 -3.21 10.13 -9.06
N LYS A 5 -3.78 10.54 -7.92
CA LYS A 5 -3.82 11.96 -7.48
C LYS A 5 -3.45 12.11 -6.01
N GLU A 6 -2.75 13.20 -5.64
CA GLU A 6 -2.40 13.51 -4.23
C GLU A 6 -3.61 13.47 -3.28
N GLU A 7 -4.78 13.87 -3.76
CA GLU A 7 -6.03 13.82 -3.00
C GLU A 7 -6.37 12.38 -2.56
N ASN A 8 -6.04 11.39 -3.38
CA ASN A 8 -6.27 9.99 -3.06
C ASN A 8 -5.30 9.47 -1.99
N LEU A 9 -4.08 10.00 -1.93
CA LEU A 9 -3.12 9.65 -0.89
C LEU A 9 -3.53 10.25 0.47
N LYS A 10 -4.10 11.47 0.47
CA LYS A 10 -4.73 12.06 1.67
C LYS A 10 -5.96 11.28 2.13
N LYS A 11 -6.80 10.81 1.19
CA LYS A 11 -7.93 9.92 1.51
C LYS A 11 -7.46 8.60 2.10
N LEU A 12 -6.44 7.98 1.51
CA LEU A 12 -5.84 6.75 2.04
C LEU A 12 -5.39 6.96 3.49
N LEU A 13 -4.62 8.03 3.75
CA LEU A 13 -4.17 8.37 5.09
C LEU A 13 -5.33 8.50 6.09
N ASN A 14 -6.40 9.21 5.72
CA ASN A 14 -7.56 9.36 6.60
C ASN A 14 -8.24 8.03 6.91
N PHE A 15 -8.46 7.19 5.91
CA PHE A 15 -9.06 5.87 6.12
C PHE A 15 -8.18 4.98 7.02
N VAL A 16 -6.87 4.95 6.78
CA VAL A 16 -5.93 4.16 7.59
C VAL A 16 -5.86 4.68 9.03
N LYS A 17 -5.93 6.01 9.25
CA LYS A 17 -5.99 6.60 10.60
C LYS A 17 -7.26 6.27 11.36
N ASN A 18 -8.35 5.99 10.63
CA ASN A 18 -9.63 5.60 11.21
C ASN A 18 -9.76 4.06 11.36
N ASP A 19 -8.67 3.31 11.14
CA ASP A 19 -8.65 1.83 11.10
C ASP A 19 -9.70 1.23 10.14
N GLU A 20 -9.99 1.96 9.06
CA GLU A 20 -10.86 1.46 7.99
C GLU A 20 -10.09 0.49 7.11
N LYS A 21 -10.74 -0.62 6.74
CA LYS A 21 -10.19 -1.55 5.76
C LYS A 21 -10.23 -0.94 4.37
N VAL A 22 -9.06 -0.69 3.79
CA VAL A 22 -8.91 -0.06 2.47
C VAL A 22 -8.26 -1.01 1.49
N ILE A 23 -8.81 -1.03 0.27
CA ILE A 23 -8.17 -1.58 -0.92
C ILE A 23 -7.74 -0.41 -1.80
N PHE A 24 -6.47 -0.35 -2.17
CA PHE A 24 -5.93 0.72 -3.02
C PHE A 24 -4.97 0.19 -4.09
N LEU A 25 -4.88 0.93 -5.20
CA LEU A 25 -3.98 0.62 -6.31
C LEU A 25 -2.89 1.70 -6.33
N PRO A 26 -1.69 1.39 -5.84
CA PRO A 26 -0.61 2.37 -5.76
C PRO A 26 -0.07 2.71 -7.15
N ASN A 27 0.31 3.97 -7.34
CA ASN A 27 1.15 4.34 -8.49
C ASN A 27 2.62 4.00 -8.23
N ASN A 28 3.06 4.21 -6.99
CA ASN A 28 4.40 3.86 -6.52
C ASN A 28 4.27 3.49 -5.04
N LEU A 29 4.20 2.19 -4.78
CA LEU A 29 3.95 1.68 -3.43
C LEU A 29 4.98 2.21 -2.42
N LYS A 30 6.27 2.26 -2.77
CA LYS A 30 7.32 2.77 -1.85
C LYS A 30 7.05 4.21 -1.42
N ASN A 31 6.62 5.08 -2.33
CA ASN A 31 6.33 6.47 -2.02
C ASN A 31 5.06 6.60 -1.19
N ASP A 32 4.02 5.83 -1.52
CA ASP A 32 2.76 5.84 -0.79
C ASP A 32 2.97 5.38 0.66
N LEU A 33 3.75 4.31 0.88
CA LEU A 33 4.09 3.81 2.21
C LEU A 33 4.93 4.80 3.03
N LYS A 34 5.95 5.44 2.40
CA LYS A 34 6.74 6.47 3.06
C LYS A 34 5.88 7.64 3.51
N PHE A 35 4.98 8.11 2.65
CA PHE A 35 4.03 9.17 2.98
C PHE A 35 3.16 8.81 4.18
N LEU A 36 2.64 7.58 4.26
CA LEU A 36 1.84 7.13 5.40
C LEU A 36 2.65 7.21 6.72
N VAL A 37 3.89 6.72 6.71
CA VAL A 37 4.78 6.75 7.89
C VAL A 37 5.13 8.17 8.29
N GLU A 38 5.49 9.02 7.34
CA GLU A 38 5.77 10.45 7.57
C GLU A 38 4.57 11.20 8.18
N ASN A 39 3.35 10.70 7.95
CA ASN A 39 2.11 11.28 8.48
C ASN A 39 1.56 10.56 9.73
N GLY A 40 2.37 9.71 10.36
CA GLY A 40 2.10 9.13 11.68
C GLY A 40 1.47 7.73 11.68
N ILE A 41 1.43 7.04 10.54
CA ILE A 41 1.11 5.60 10.53
C ILE A 41 2.35 4.82 10.99
N SER A 42 2.17 3.83 11.87
CA SER A 42 3.28 2.99 12.33
C SER A 42 3.91 2.21 11.17
N ASP A 43 5.23 2.19 11.09
CA ASP A 43 5.98 1.37 10.14
C ASP A 43 5.90 -0.14 10.42
N GLU A 44 5.39 -0.52 11.59
CA GLU A 44 5.08 -1.89 11.97
C GLU A 44 3.68 -2.34 11.52
N LYS A 45 2.86 -1.44 10.94
CA LYS A 45 1.55 -1.77 10.37
C LYS A 45 1.74 -2.76 9.22
N GLU A 46 0.98 -3.85 9.23
CA GLU A 46 1.02 -4.88 8.18
C GLU A 46 0.16 -4.49 6.97
N ILE A 47 0.67 -4.76 5.78
CA ILE A 47 -0.02 -4.54 4.51
C ILE A 47 0.08 -5.81 3.68
N THR A 48 -1.02 -6.17 3.02
CA THR A 48 -1.04 -7.22 2.02
C THR A 48 -0.85 -6.61 0.63
N VAL A 49 0.21 -7.00 -0.06
CA VAL A 49 0.52 -6.61 -1.44
C VAL A 49 0.28 -7.79 -2.35
N LEU A 50 -0.51 -7.57 -3.40
CA LEU A 50 -0.90 -8.55 -4.40
C LEU A 50 -0.32 -8.11 -5.75
N GLU A 51 0.74 -8.78 -6.20
CA GLU A 51 1.41 -8.48 -7.48
C GLU A 51 0.93 -9.44 -8.59
N ASN A 52 0.65 -8.88 -9.76
CA ASN A 52 0.34 -9.63 -10.99
C ASN A 52 -0.76 -10.70 -10.78
N LEU A 53 -1.85 -10.35 -10.08
CA LEU A 53 -2.96 -11.28 -9.85
C LEU A 53 -3.47 -11.89 -11.17
N SER A 54 -3.68 -13.20 -11.16
CA SER A 54 -4.09 -14.02 -12.33
C SER A 54 -3.05 -14.14 -13.45
N TYR A 55 -1.82 -13.67 -13.26
CA TYR A 55 -0.69 -13.93 -14.16
C TYR A 55 0.19 -15.07 -13.62
N SER A 56 1.02 -15.64 -14.50
CA SER A 56 1.90 -16.77 -14.13
C SER A 56 2.97 -16.43 -13.09
N ASN A 57 3.27 -15.14 -12.90
CA ASN A 57 4.20 -14.62 -11.90
C ASN A 57 3.48 -13.87 -10.76
N GLU A 58 2.27 -14.31 -10.41
CA GLU A 58 1.53 -13.82 -9.24
C GLU A 58 2.37 -13.96 -7.96
N ARG A 59 2.33 -12.93 -7.12
CA ARG A 59 3.01 -12.92 -5.82
C ARG A 59 2.15 -12.23 -4.77
N ILE A 60 1.99 -12.87 -3.62
CA ILE A 60 1.30 -12.30 -2.45
C ILE A 60 2.33 -12.09 -1.35
N ILE A 61 2.39 -10.88 -0.81
CA ILE A 61 3.31 -10.49 0.27
C ILE A 61 2.48 -9.91 1.40
N ILE A 62 2.64 -10.43 2.61
CA ILE A 62 2.06 -9.87 3.83
C ILE A 62 3.24 -9.53 4.72
N ASP A 63 3.48 -8.25 4.93
CA ASP A 63 4.62 -7.80 5.73
C ASP A 63 4.37 -6.38 6.26
N LYS A 64 5.24 -5.96 7.17
CA LYS A 64 5.25 -4.62 7.75
C LYS A 64 5.71 -3.58 6.75
N ILE A 65 5.23 -2.35 6.88
CA ILE A 65 5.68 -1.23 6.04
C ILE A 65 7.21 -1.13 6.03
N SER A 66 7.87 -1.29 7.18
CA SER A 66 9.33 -1.22 7.34
C SER A 66 10.11 -2.21 6.46
N ASN A 67 9.51 -3.35 6.11
CA ASN A 67 10.09 -4.33 5.19
C ASN A 67 9.63 -4.10 3.76
N LEU A 68 8.36 -3.76 3.56
CA LEU A 68 7.79 -3.53 2.23
C LEU A 68 8.48 -2.38 1.47
N VAL A 69 8.94 -1.33 2.15
CA VAL A 69 9.67 -0.23 1.47
C VAL A 69 11.01 -0.66 0.86
N LYS A 70 11.55 -1.83 1.25
CA LYS A 70 12.84 -2.37 0.76
C LYS A 70 12.69 -3.28 -0.47
N ASN A 71 11.48 -3.76 -0.75
CA ASN A 71 11.21 -4.69 -1.85
C ASN A 71 11.04 -3.97 -3.19
N ASP A 72 11.40 -4.62 -4.30
CA ASP A 72 11.01 -4.18 -5.63
C ASP A 72 9.70 -4.83 -6.06
N TYR A 73 8.87 -4.06 -6.76
CA TYR A 73 7.50 -4.44 -7.12
C TYR A 73 7.29 -4.32 -8.63
N SER A 74 6.40 -5.16 -9.16
CA SER A 74 5.89 -4.98 -10.52
C SER A 74 4.96 -3.78 -10.63
N TYR A 75 4.51 -3.47 -11.84
CA TYR A 75 3.55 -2.39 -12.09
C TYR A 75 2.12 -2.73 -11.64
N LEU A 76 1.72 -4.00 -11.72
CA LEU A 76 0.33 -4.43 -11.44
C LEU A 76 0.20 -4.83 -9.96
N LEU A 77 -0.22 -3.87 -9.14
CA LEU A 77 -0.33 -4.04 -7.69
C LEU A 77 -1.74 -3.73 -7.19
N VAL A 78 -2.22 -4.58 -6.28
CA VAL A 78 -3.36 -4.28 -5.41
C VAL A 78 -2.89 -4.40 -3.96
N CYS A 79 -3.19 -3.40 -3.14
CA CYS A 79 -2.81 -3.38 -1.73
C CYS A 79 -4.03 -3.36 -0.83
N ILE A 80 -3.93 -4.05 0.31
CA ILE A 80 -4.94 -4.08 1.37
C ILE A 80 -4.29 -3.67 2.68
N ILE A 81 -4.90 -2.72 3.37
CA ILE A 81 -4.47 -2.24 4.69
C ILE A 81 -5.71 -2.09 5.60
N ASN A 82 -5.56 -2.49 6.87
CA ASN A 82 -6.50 -2.18 7.96
C ASN A 82 -5.75 -1.25 8.90
#